data_AF-A0A259N7Y1-F1
#
_entry.id   AF-A0A259N7Y1-F1
#
_cell.length_a   1.000
_cell.length_b   1.000
_cell.length_c   1.000
_cell.angle_alpha   90.00
_cell.angle_beta   90.00
_cell.angle_gamma   90.00
#
_symmetry.space_group_name_H-M   'P 1'
#
loop_
_entity.id
_entity.type
_entity.pdbx_description
1 polymer ?
#
loop_
_entity_poly.entity_id
_entity_poly.type
_entity_poly.pdbx_seq_one_letter_code
_entity_poly.pdbx_strand_id
1 'polypeptide(L)'
;MKIKVFDDDTPHHFDQYRKNVYSQCGEDGVIEYLLGLANIDKGYFVEFGGWDGKHLSNCAWLADKGWQGCFIEGDSTRYLDLVRNYPEGKGVAAINAYVGTTGENSLDALLDCVQAPSLITVLSIDIDGNDYHVWDALKRYTPVLCVVEFNPTIPANIGYVQDYDSSLNFGNSLAALNELAEQKGYALVAVTDGNSFFMPKAMCEQFGIPTYTPSEVKSRRFEAAIFHGYNGEIVTAGETNLVWHGVPFRNQEFQILPAELRRIPAGQGEDYYQALDYFKAQRSKEVRDLNVLFQTRPPLRGRGGQANVGVTRMKSLFMRVLRSASYRLQRAADIIDPPPPPPPPPPPPPPPPPPPPPSEKERAYARWVADCGDDTLRQEYLLTASDVVVDLGGYQGQWASDIHARYRCPVHVFEPVPMFADAIEYRFAANDLVNVHRLAAGDHDGFLDISVAKDASSVYVGDGETMRIEIRDFCTWCQQNGIEEIGLLKINIEGGEYDLLEHLLATGFITKVRFVQVQFHDFVPNAETRMERIKAQLAATHGLDYFYKFIWEGWTRKA
;
A
#
# COMPACT_ATOMS: atom_id res chain seq x y z
N MET A 1 -17.04 33.55 12.29
CA MET A 1 -17.05 32.66 13.47
C MET A 1 -15.68 32.71 14.12
N LYS A 2 -15.58 32.76 15.46
CA LYS A 2 -14.29 32.68 16.15
C LYS A 2 -14.15 31.28 16.72
N ILE A 3 -13.43 30.41 16.02
CA ILE A 3 -13.06 29.09 16.52
C ILE A 3 -11.64 29.20 17.05
N LYS A 4 -11.42 28.71 18.25
CA LYS A 4 -10.09 28.47 18.79
C LYS A 4 -10.03 27.01 19.22
N VAL A 5 -9.07 26.27 18.69
CA VAL A 5 -8.75 24.93 19.16
C VAL A 5 -7.81 25.08 20.35
N PHE A 6 -8.08 24.30 21.40
CA PHE A 6 -7.25 24.24 22.61
C PHE A 6 -6.58 22.86 22.61
N ASP A 7 -5.34 22.80 23.09
CA ASP A 7 -4.50 21.59 23.20
C ASP A 7 -3.85 21.05 21.91
N ASP A 8 -3.65 21.88 20.87
CA ASP A 8 -2.96 21.45 19.63
C ASP A 8 -1.45 21.15 19.82
N ASP A 9 -0.80 21.77 20.81
CA ASP A 9 0.66 21.77 20.97
C ASP A 9 1.12 21.34 22.38
N THR A 10 0.38 20.47 23.07
CA THR A 10 0.88 19.98 24.38
C THR A 10 2.17 19.20 24.13
N PRO A 11 3.36 19.68 24.57
CA PRO A 11 4.60 19.00 24.28
C PRO A 11 4.54 17.62 24.90
N HIS A 12 4.67 16.58 24.08
CA HIS A 12 4.72 15.22 24.60
C HIS A 12 6.04 15.08 25.37
N HIS A 13 6.00 14.38 26.51
CA HIS A 13 7.21 14.14 27.32
C HIS A 13 8.38 13.58 26.51
N PHE A 14 8.07 12.91 25.39
CA PHE A 14 9.02 12.29 24.48
C PHE A 14 9.64 13.25 23.46
N ASP A 15 9.08 14.46 23.27
CA ASP A 15 9.57 15.43 22.29
C ASP A 15 11.01 15.87 22.58
N GLN A 16 11.41 15.90 23.85
CA GLN A 16 12.78 16.21 24.26
C GLN A 16 13.80 15.13 23.89
N TYR A 17 13.34 13.91 23.62
CA TYR A 17 14.20 12.77 23.26
C TYR A 17 14.23 12.52 21.76
N ARG A 18 13.36 13.17 20.96
CA ARG A 18 13.27 12.95 19.52
C ARG A 18 14.61 13.20 18.82
N LYS A 19 14.95 12.31 17.90
CA LYS A 19 16.05 12.46 16.94
C LYS A 19 15.60 11.93 15.59
N ASN A 20 15.97 12.63 14.52
CA ASN A 20 15.65 12.25 13.13
C ASN A 20 16.97 12.00 12.41
N VAL A 21 17.69 10.95 12.80
CA VAL A 21 18.89 10.53 12.08
C VAL A 21 18.47 9.88 10.78
N TYR A 22 17.51 8.96 10.87
CA TYR A 22 16.87 8.27 9.74
C TYR A 22 15.35 8.40 9.79
N SER A 23 14.76 8.34 10.98
CA SER A 23 13.31 8.41 11.20
C SER A 23 12.72 9.79 10.88
N GLN A 24 11.41 9.83 10.61
CA GLN A 24 10.72 11.05 10.19
C GLN A 24 10.32 11.95 11.37
N CYS A 25 9.89 11.35 12.47
CA CYS A 25 9.12 12.01 13.51
C CYS A 25 9.73 11.82 14.91
N GLY A 26 11.00 11.43 14.99
CA GLY A 26 11.78 11.41 16.23
C GLY A 26 11.99 10.03 16.83
N GLU A 27 11.55 8.98 16.13
CA GLU A 27 11.57 7.60 16.58
C GLU A 27 12.96 7.15 16.99
N ASP A 28 14.03 7.54 16.29
CA ASP A 28 15.41 7.12 16.60
C ASP A 28 15.77 7.39 18.07
N GLY A 29 15.42 8.59 18.55
CA GLY A 29 15.74 9.02 19.91
C GLY A 29 14.76 8.51 20.97
N VAL A 30 13.49 8.31 20.60
CA VAL A 30 12.48 7.69 21.49
C VAL A 30 12.81 6.22 21.73
N ILE A 31 13.21 5.48 20.69
CA ILE A 31 13.66 4.09 20.77
C ILE A 31 14.87 3.99 21.71
N GLU A 32 15.90 4.83 21.51
CA GLU A 32 17.06 4.86 22.39
C GLU A 32 16.71 5.11 23.85
N TYR A 33 15.82 6.07 24.11
CA TYR A 33 15.39 6.42 25.45
C TYR A 33 14.68 5.24 26.13
N LEU A 34 13.69 4.64 25.46
CA LEU A 34 12.92 3.51 26.00
C LEU A 34 13.80 2.28 26.27
N LEU A 35 14.69 1.94 25.33
CA LEU A 35 15.65 0.85 25.52
C LEU A 35 16.64 1.16 26.66
N GLY A 36 17.05 2.42 26.81
CA GLY A 36 17.89 2.88 27.90
C GLY A 36 17.24 2.70 29.28
N LEU A 37 15.94 2.96 29.42
CA LEU A 37 15.20 2.69 30.66
C LEU A 37 15.21 1.19 31.03
N ALA A 38 15.19 0.31 30.03
CA ALA A 38 15.27 -1.13 30.19
C ALA A 38 16.73 -1.66 30.30
N ASN A 39 17.74 -0.78 30.27
CA ASN A 39 19.17 -1.13 30.23
C ASN A 39 19.55 -2.04 29.04
N ILE A 40 19.00 -1.75 27.86
CA ILE A 40 19.27 -2.48 26.61
C ILE A 40 20.07 -1.58 25.67
N ASP A 41 21.28 -2.00 25.31
CA ASP A 41 22.20 -1.26 24.43
C ASP A 41 22.54 -1.99 23.12
N LYS A 42 22.12 -3.26 22.99
CA LYS A 42 22.27 -4.12 21.81
C LYS A 42 21.13 -5.13 21.73
N GLY A 43 20.86 -5.64 20.54
CA GLY A 43 19.79 -6.60 20.33
C GLY A 43 19.61 -6.99 18.87
N TYR A 44 18.44 -7.55 18.58
CA TYR A 44 18.00 -7.89 17.24
C TYR A 44 16.78 -7.04 16.87
N PHE A 45 16.88 -6.24 15.80
CA PHE A 45 15.73 -5.47 15.29
C PHE A 45 15.07 -6.17 14.10
N VAL A 46 13.79 -5.91 13.90
CA VAL A 46 13.04 -6.29 12.71
C VAL A 46 12.26 -5.07 12.24
N GLU A 47 12.37 -4.72 10.97
CA GLU A 47 11.57 -3.68 10.34
C GLU A 47 11.15 -4.12 8.95
N PHE A 48 9.89 -3.85 8.60
CA PHE A 48 9.35 -4.15 7.29
C PHE A 48 8.48 -3.01 6.78
N GLY A 49 8.52 -2.77 5.47
CA GLY A 49 8.08 -1.50 4.85
C GLY A 49 9.17 -0.43 4.78
N GLY A 50 10.43 -0.80 5.07
CA GLY A 50 11.55 0.14 5.24
C GLY A 50 12.23 0.64 3.96
N TRP A 51 11.69 0.37 2.77
CA TRP A 51 12.28 0.74 1.46
C TRP A 51 13.75 0.29 1.32
N ASP A 52 14.70 1.22 1.47
CA ASP A 52 16.15 0.98 1.37
C ASP A 52 16.80 0.68 2.74
N GLY A 53 15.98 0.54 3.78
CA GLY A 53 16.36 0.36 5.17
C GLY A 53 17.05 1.56 5.79
N LYS A 54 16.96 2.76 5.19
CA LYS A 54 17.49 4.02 5.74
C LYS A 54 16.52 5.18 5.63
N HIS A 55 15.89 5.33 4.48
CA HIS A 55 14.92 6.38 4.22
C HIS A 55 13.72 6.22 5.15
N LEU A 56 13.56 7.16 6.08
CA LEU A 56 12.48 7.19 7.08
C LEU A 56 12.43 5.94 7.98
N SER A 57 13.55 5.21 8.08
CA SER A 57 13.61 3.97 8.86
C SER A 57 13.66 4.24 10.37
N ASN A 58 12.97 3.39 11.13
CA ASN A 58 12.98 3.42 12.59
C ASN A 58 14.15 2.61 13.18
N CYS A 59 14.78 1.73 12.41
CA CYS A 59 15.82 0.81 12.86
C CYS A 59 17.20 1.04 12.22
N ALA A 60 17.32 1.85 11.17
CA ALA A 60 18.59 2.17 10.53
C ALA A 60 19.64 2.70 11.51
N TRP A 61 19.22 3.51 12.49
CA TRP A 61 20.11 4.01 13.53
C TRP A 61 20.64 2.91 14.46
N LEU A 62 19.84 1.87 14.73
CA LEU A 62 20.28 0.70 15.48
C LEU A 62 21.31 -0.10 14.66
N ALA A 63 21.08 -0.25 13.36
CA ALA A 63 22.01 -0.92 12.46
C ALA A 63 23.39 -0.21 12.42
N ASP A 64 23.41 1.12 12.34
CA ASP A 64 24.65 1.92 12.40
C ASP A 64 25.41 1.76 13.74
N LYS A 65 24.68 1.44 14.81
CA LYS A 65 25.26 1.10 16.13
C LYS A 65 25.73 -0.35 16.25
N GLY A 66 25.67 -1.13 15.17
CA GLY A 66 26.14 -2.51 15.12
C GLY A 66 25.17 -3.52 15.73
N TRP A 67 23.88 -3.17 15.82
CA TRP A 67 22.85 -4.14 16.18
C TRP A 67 22.69 -5.17 15.07
N GLN A 68 22.28 -6.39 15.45
CA GLN A 68 21.84 -7.37 14.46
C GLN A 68 20.39 -7.08 14.08
N GLY A 69 19.95 -7.54 12.92
CA GLY A 69 18.55 -7.39 12.57
C GLY A 69 18.15 -7.92 11.21
N CYS A 70 16.92 -7.64 10.85
CA CYS A 70 16.34 -7.97 9.56
C CYS A 70 15.49 -6.82 9.04
N PHE A 71 15.75 -6.42 7.80
CA PHE A 71 14.85 -5.59 7.02
C PHE A 71 14.10 -6.46 6.00
N ILE A 72 12.81 -6.18 5.81
CA ILE A 72 11.97 -6.85 4.81
C ILE A 72 11.33 -5.79 3.91
N GLU A 73 11.51 -5.94 2.61
CA GLU A 73 10.97 -5.03 1.60
C GLU A 73 10.27 -5.81 0.49
N GLY A 74 9.03 -5.44 0.18
CA GLY A 74 8.19 -6.16 -0.79
C GLY A 74 8.51 -5.81 -2.24
N ASP A 75 8.83 -4.54 -2.51
CA ASP A 75 9.19 -4.11 -3.85
C ASP A 75 10.63 -4.50 -4.18
N SER A 76 10.82 -5.24 -5.27
CA SER A 76 12.15 -5.73 -5.65
C SER A 76 13.13 -4.60 -5.99
N THR A 77 12.68 -3.44 -6.46
CA THR A 77 13.54 -2.26 -6.70
C THR A 77 14.10 -1.75 -5.39
N ARG A 78 13.21 -1.48 -4.45
CA ARG A 78 13.49 -0.95 -3.12
C ARG A 78 14.38 -1.91 -2.33
N TYR A 79 14.10 -3.20 -2.45
CA TYR A 79 14.91 -4.26 -1.89
C TYR A 79 16.36 -4.25 -2.39
N LEU A 80 16.61 -3.93 -3.66
CA LEU A 80 17.98 -3.83 -4.17
C LEU A 80 18.74 -2.66 -3.53
N ASP A 81 18.08 -1.54 -3.26
CA ASP A 81 18.67 -0.43 -2.52
C ASP A 81 18.95 -0.82 -1.05
N LEU A 82 18.04 -1.58 -0.43
CA LEU A 82 18.25 -2.17 0.89
C LEU A 82 19.50 -3.06 0.94
N VAL A 83 19.66 -3.97 -0.02
CA VAL A 83 20.83 -4.87 -0.10
C VAL A 83 22.12 -4.07 -0.31
N ARG A 84 22.09 -2.99 -1.10
CA ARG A 84 23.23 -2.09 -1.28
C ARG A 84 23.64 -1.39 0.01
N ASN A 85 22.67 -0.95 0.81
CA ASN A 85 22.92 -0.31 2.10
C ASN A 85 23.44 -1.31 3.16
N TYR A 86 22.96 -2.54 3.12
CA TYR A 86 23.26 -3.61 4.07
C TYR A 86 23.82 -4.88 3.38
N PRO A 87 25.05 -4.82 2.84
CA PRO A 87 25.67 -5.99 2.23
C PRO A 87 25.96 -7.08 3.28
N GLU A 88 26.09 -8.32 2.79
CA GLU A 88 26.39 -9.49 3.63
C GLU A 88 27.58 -9.25 4.58
N GLY A 89 27.48 -9.80 5.79
CA GLY A 89 28.53 -9.70 6.82
C GLY A 89 28.38 -8.55 7.81
N LYS A 90 27.38 -7.66 7.64
CA LYS A 90 27.07 -6.59 8.62
C LYS A 90 26.17 -7.02 9.79
N GLY A 91 25.72 -8.28 9.83
CA GLY A 91 24.80 -8.76 10.86
C GLY A 91 23.34 -8.31 10.67
N VAL A 92 23.03 -7.69 9.52
CA VAL A 92 21.68 -7.29 9.12
C VAL A 92 21.28 -8.13 7.90
N ALA A 93 20.19 -8.87 8.01
CA ALA A 93 19.60 -9.62 6.91
C ALA A 93 18.64 -8.73 6.11
N ALA A 94 18.50 -9.01 4.81
CA ALA A 94 17.51 -8.40 3.94
C ALA A 94 16.64 -9.50 3.33
N ILE A 95 15.32 -9.33 3.33
CA ILE A 95 14.35 -10.25 2.72
C ILE A 95 13.51 -9.50 1.69
N ASN A 96 13.36 -10.05 0.48
CA ASN A 96 12.43 -9.52 -0.52
C ASN A 96 11.07 -10.22 -0.41
N ALA A 97 10.14 -9.65 0.34
CA ALA A 97 8.80 -10.22 0.50
C ALA A 97 7.78 -9.17 0.96
N TYR A 98 6.54 -9.31 0.49
CA TYR A 98 5.40 -8.61 1.10
C TYR A 98 4.97 -9.37 2.36
N VAL A 99 4.96 -8.68 3.51
CA VAL A 99 4.56 -9.28 4.78
C VAL A 99 3.04 -9.42 4.84
N GLY A 100 2.56 -10.65 5.07
CA GLY A 100 1.15 -10.98 5.21
C GLY A 100 0.83 -11.60 6.58
N THR A 101 -0.42 -12.06 6.75
CA THR A 101 -0.88 -12.64 8.03
C THR A 101 -0.78 -14.16 8.10
N THR A 102 -0.58 -14.87 6.97
CA THR A 102 -0.56 -16.33 6.92
C THR A 102 0.38 -16.88 5.85
N GLY A 103 0.69 -18.18 5.90
CA GLY A 103 1.51 -18.86 4.90
C GLY A 103 2.99 -18.48 4.94
N GLU A 104 3.67 -18.65 3.81
CA GLU A 104 5.11 -18.38 3.66
C GLU A 104 5.46 -16.89 3.78
N ASN A 105 4.48 -16.01 3.50
CA ASN A 105 4.62 -14.57 3.65
C ASN A 105 4.24 -14.06 5.05
N SER A 106 3.83 -14.94 5.98
CA SER A 106 3.62 -14.52 7.37
C SER A 106 4.94 -14.03 7.98
N LEU A 107 4.87 -12.99 8.83
CA LEU A 107 6.07 -12.47 9.49
C LEU A 107 6.84 -13.57 10.25
N ASP A 108 6.12 -14.49 10.92
CA ASP A 108 6.77 -15.61 11.58
C ASP A 108 7.56 -16.51 10.60
N ALA A 109 7.02 -16.79 9.40
CA ALA A 109 7.69 -17.64 8.41
C ALA A 109 8.92 -16.94 7.79
N LEU A 110 8.82 -15.64 7.51
CA LEU A 110 9.93 -14.86 6.97
C LEU A 110 11.10 -14.77 7.95
N LEU A 111 10.81 -14.58 9.24
CA LEU A 111 11.82 -14.54 10.29
C LEU A 111 12.50 -15.91 10.52
N ASP A 112 11.76 -17.02 10.33
CA ASP A 112 12.36 -18.35 10.38
C ASP A 112 13.38 -18.57 9.25
N CYS A 113 13.16 -18.02 8.05
CA CYS A 113 14.06 -18.13 6.91
C CYS A 113 15.45 -17.50 7.18
N VAL A 114 15.49 -16.43 7.97
CA VAL A 114 16.75 -15.76 8.36
C VAL A 114 17.26 -16.19 9.73
N GLN A 115 16.64 -17.22 10.33
CA GLN A 115 17.00 -17.74 11.65
C GLN A 115 17.03 -16.65 12.73
N ALA A 116 16.06 -15.73 12.68
CA ALA A 116 15.95 -14.67 13.67
C ALA A 116 15.81 -15.25 15.09
N PRO A 117 16.35 -14.58 16.13
CA PRO A 117 16.12 -15.00 17.50
C PRO A 117 14.65 -14.83 17.87
N SER A 118 14.11 -15.78 18.65
CA SER A 118 12.71 -15.72 19.12
C SER A 118 12.39 -14.47 19.96
N LEU A 119 13.40 -13.91 20.62
CA LEU A 119 13.33 -12.61 21.28
C LEU A 119 13.80 -11.52 20.30
N ILE A 120 12.84 -10.76 19.81
CA ILE A 120 13.10 -9.55 19.02
C ILE A 120 13.23 -8.39 20.00
N THR A 121 14.25 -7.55 19.86
CA THR A 121 14.42 -6.40 20.74
C THR A 121 13.58 -5.23 20.28
N VAL A 122 13.61 -4.91 18.99
CA VAL A 122 12.77 -3.86 18.38
C VAL A 122 12.04 -4.44 17.18
N LEU A 123 10.71 -4.34 17.16
CA LEU A 123 9.89 -4.68 16.00
C LEU A 123 9.22 -3.40 15.50
N SER A 124 9.57 -2.93 14.32
CA SER A 124 8.90 -1.82 13.63
C SER A 124 7.94 -2.37 12.58
N ILE A 125 6.68 -1.94 12.66
CA ILE A 125 5.58 -2.29 11.77
C ILE A 125 5.06 -0.99 11.17
N ASP A 126 5.41 -0.74 9.91
CA ASP A 126 5.09 0.50 9.21
C ASP A 126 4.83 0.18 7.73
N ILE A 127 3.62 -0.30 7.42
CA ILE A 127 3.22 -0.76 6.09
C ILE A 127 1.96 -0.06 5.57
N ASP A 128 1.72 1.17 6.03
CA ASP A 128 0.69 2.08 5.55
C ASP A 128 -0.73 1.44 5.47
N GLY A 129 -1.11 0.60 6.46
CA GLY A 129 -2.42 -0.04 6.42
C GLY A 129 -2.60 -1.27 7.31
N ASN A 130 -2.02 -2.41 6.91
CA ASN A 130 -2.33 -3.72 7.50
C ASN A 130 -1.55 -4.02 8.80
N ASP A 131 -1.01 -2.99 9.44
CA ASP A 131 -0.15 -3.02 10.63
C ASP A 131 -0.78 -3.80 11.79
N TYR A 132 -2.06 -3.51 12.09
CA TYR A 132 -2.84 -4.21 13.10
C TYR A 132 -2.90 -5.72 12.81
N HIS A 133 -3.20 -6.09 11.57
CA HIS A 133 -3.42 -7.50 11.18
C HIS A 133 -2.14 -8.30 11.24
N VAL A 134 -1.02 -7.72 10.76
CA VAL A 134 0.29 -8.36 10.84
C VAL A 134 0.71 -8.54 12.30
N TRP A 135 0.51 -7.53 13.14
CA TRP A 135 0.85 -7.64 14.56
C TRP A 135 -0.02 -8.65 15.31
N ASP A 136 -1.32 -8.71 15.04
CA ASP A 136 -2.20 -9.72 15.62
C ASP A 136 -1.75 -11.13 15.21
N ALA A 137 -1.45 -11.32 13.93
CA ALA A 137 -1.02 -12.60 13.36
C ALA A 137 0.31 -13.12 13.92
N LEU A 138 1.20 -12.25 14.42
CA LEU A 138 2.49 -12.64 15.00
C LEU A 138 2.32 -13.50 16.26
N LYS A 139 2.78 -14.77 16.22
CA LYS A 139 2.64 -15.72 17.34
C LYS A 139 3.95 -16.32 17.88
N ARG A 140 4.99 -16.53 17.06
CA ARG A 140 6.21 -17.28 17.47
C ARG A 140 7.30 -16.38 18.06
N TYR A 141 7.33 -15.12 17.67
CA TYR A 141 8.33 -14.15 18.12
C TYR A 141 7.75 -13.21 19.18
N THR A 142 8.60 -12.79 20.13
CA THR A 142 8.22 -11.87 21.21
C THR A 142 9.09 -10.61 21.14
N PRO A 143 8.52 -9.47 20.73
CA PRO A 143 9.22 -8.18 20.78
C PRO A 143 9.38 -7.63 22.21
N VAL A 144 10.48 -6.94 22.49
CA VAL A 144 10.64 -6.14 23.71
C VAL A 144 10.04 -4.74 23.53
N LEU A 145 10.24 -4.15 22.36
CA LEU A 145 9.65 -2.88 21.96
C LEU A 145 8.98 -3.06 20.59
N CYS A 146 7.67 -2.88 20.52
CA CYS A 146 6.96 -2.75 19.24
C CYS A 146 6.79 -1.26 18.91
N VAL A 147 7.14 -0.88 17.69
CA VAL A 147 6.82 0.41 17.08
C VAL A 147 5.81 0.11 15.98
N VAL A 148 4.61 0.68 16.07
CA VAL A 148 3.51 0.37 15.15
C VAL A 148 2.86 1.66 14.65
N GLU A 149 2.78 1.80 13.34
CA GLU A 149 2.15 2.94 12.69
C GLU A 149 0.63 2.96 12.96
N PHE A 150 0.09 4.16 13.16
CA PHE A 150 -1.35 4.41 13.26
C PHE A 150 -1.74 5.64 12.46
N ASN A 151 -3.00 5.69 12.01
CA ASN A 151 -3.54 6.86 11.34
C ASN A 151 -3.78 7.99 12.37
N PRO A 152 -3.05 9.11 12.29
CA PRO A 152 -3.10 10.15 13.30
C PRO A 152 -4.35 11.04 13.23
N THR A 153 -5.12 10.94 12.13
CA THR A 153 -6.37 11.70 11.97
C THR A 153 -7.53 11.09 12.75
N ILE A 154 -7.43 9.81 13.17
CA ILE A 154 -8.49 9.12 13.91
C ILE A 154 -8.43 9.52 15.39
N PRO A 155 -9.52 10.02 16.01
CA PRO A 155 -9.49 10.45 17.40
C PRO A 155 -9.08 9.35 18.39
N ALA A 156 -8.38 9.75 19.46
CA ALA A 156 -7.81 8.83 20.45
C ALA A 156 -8.83 7.93 21.18
N ASN A 157 -10.11 8.28 21.13
CA ASN A 157 -11.21 7.54 21.75
C ASN A 157 -12.00 6.67 20.76
N ILE A 158 -11.56 6.55 19.52
CA ILE A 158 -12.23 5.76 18.47
C ILE A 158 -11.38 4.54 18.14
N GLY A 159 -11.92 3.34 18.36
CA GLY A 159 -11.35 2.09 17.84
C GLY A 159 -11.74 1.91 16.38
N TYR A 160 -10.75 1.90 15.49
CA TYR A 160 -10.94 1.62 14.06
C TYR A 160 -9.80 0.73 13.58
N VAL A 161 -10.17 -0.32 12.85
CA VAL A 161 -9.23 -1.22 12.16
C VAL A 161 -9.70 -1.29 10.73
N GLN A 162 -8.80 -1.05 9.77
CA GLN A 162 -9.16 -1.23 8.37
C GLN A 162 -9.42 -2.71 8.07
N ASP A 163 -10.22 -3.02 7.05
CA ASP A 163 -10.34 -4.41 6.59
C ASP A 163 -8.99 -4.93 6.10
N TYR A 164 -8.75 -6.23 6.24
CA TYR A 164 -7.52 -6.85 5.74
C TYR A 164 -7.55 -6.91 4.20
N ASP A 165 -7.03 -5.85 3.59
CA ASP A 165 -6.95 -5.62 2.16
C ASP A 165 -5.73 -4.76 1.87
N SER A 166 -4.79 -5.27 1.07
CA SER A 166 -3.55 -4.55 0.73
C SER A 166 -3.73 -3.42 -0.27
N SER A 167 -4.93 -3.26 -0.85
CA SER A 167 -5.27 -2.11 -1.69
C SER A 167 -5.79 -0.91 -0.89
N LEU A 168 -5.99 -1.06 0.42
CA LEU A 168 -6.45 -0.01 1.32
C LEU A 168 -5.28 0.59 2.10
N ASN A 169 -5.26 1.92 2.18
CA ASN A 169 -4.30 2.71 2.97
C ASN A 169 -5.03 3.62 3.96
N PHE A 170 -6.06 3.10 4.65
CA PHE A 170 -6.75 3.87 5.67
C PHE A 170 -6.00 3.83 7.01
N GLY A 171 -5.33 2.72 7.29
CA GLY A 171 -4.64 2.47 8.55
C GLY A 171 -5.60 2.16 9.70
N ASN A 172 -5.06 2.20 10.91
CA ASN A 172 -5.75 1.80 12.13
C ASN A 172 -5.65 2.92 13.18
N SER A 173 -6.57 2.92 14.15
CA SER A 173 -6.50 3.91 15.22
C SER A 173 -5.55 3.47 16.33
N LEU A 174 -4.96 4.45 17.03
CA LEU A 174 -4.16 4.19 18.23
C LEU A 174 -4.95 3.43 19.30
N ALA A 175 -6.27 3.68 19.42
CA ALA A 175 -7.11 2.98 20.38
C ALA A 175 -7.23 1.49 20.05
N ALA A 176 -7.38 1.13 18.77
CA ALA A 176 -7.44 -0.27 18.35
C ALA A 176 -6.10 -0.98 18.55
N LEU A 177 -4.98 -0.32 18.24
CA LEU A 177 -3.65 -0.86 18.52
C LEU A 177 -3.40 -1.04 20.02
N ASN A 178 -3.82 -0.10 20.86
CA ASN A 178 -3.71 -0.23 22.31
C ASN A 178 -4.56 -1.39 22.85
N GLU A 179 -5.76 -1.59 22.32
CA GLU A 179 -6.59 -2.75 22.69
C GLU A 179 -5.89 -4.08 22.32
N LEU A 180 -5.32 -4.18 21.10
CA LEU A 180 -4.55 -5.35 20.68
C LEU A 180 -3.31 -5.55 21.57
N ALA A 181 -2.58 -4.47 21.87
CA ALA A 181 -1.41 -4.49 22.74
C ALA A 181 -1.78 -5.08 24.11
N GLU A 182 -2.88 -4.63 24.70
CA GLU A 182 -3.37 -5.14 26.00
C GLU A 182 -3.69 -6.63 25.95
N GLN A 183 -4.34 -7.11 24.87
CA GLN A 183 -4.64 -8.53 24.66
C GLN A 183 -3.36 -9.36 24.53
N LYS A 184 -2.30 -8.80 23.95
CA LYS A 184 -0.98 -9.43 23.81
C LYS A 184 -0.07 -9.25 25.03
N GLY A 185 -0.52 -8.56 26.08
CA GLY A 185 0.26 -8.36 27.33
C GLY A 185 1.23 -7.18 27.31
N TYR A 186 1.05 -6.24 26.39
CA TYR A 186 1.86 -5.03 26.24
C TYR A 186 1.11 -3.79 26.78
N ALA A 187 1.85 -2.73 27.07
CA ALA A 187 1.32 -1.42 27.42
C ALA A 187 1.91 -0.35 26.49
N LEU A 188 1.11 0.68 26.19
CA LEU A 188 1.55 1.87 25.48
C LEU A 188 2.50 2.67 26.35
N VAL A 189 3.73 2.90 25.88
CA VAL A 189 4.80 3.59 26.62
C VAL A 189 5.20 4.92 26.01
N ALA A 190 4.94 5.13 24.70
CA ALA A 190 5.18 6.40 24.03
C ALA A 190 4.37 6.48 22.73
N VAL A 191 4.30 7.69 22.15
CA VAL A 191 3.69 7.99 20.85
C VAL A 191 4.50 9.13 20.20
N THR A 192 4.73 9.05 18.89
CA THR A 192 5.14 10.17 18.02
C THR A 192 3.95 10.59 17.15
N ASP A 193 4.18 11.39 16.10
CA ASP A 193 3.11 11.94 15.27
C ASP A 193 2.31 10.86 14.54
N GLY A 194 2.91 9.72 14.21
CA GLY A 194 2.25 8.59 13.53
C GLY A 194 2.62 7.20 14.06
N ASN A 195 3.60 7.10 14.97
CA ASN A 195 4.05 5.81 15.50
C ASN A 195 3.74 5.65 16.99
N SER A 196 3.35 4.44 17.36
CA SER A 196 3.00 4.06 18.73
C SER A 196 3.99 3.03 19.27
N PHE A 197 4.36 3.15 20.55
CA PHE A 197 5.40 2.34 21.17
C PHE A 197 4.82 1.48 22.28
N PHE A 198 5.04 0.17 22.20
CA PHE A 198 4.52 -0.79 23.16
C PHE A 198 5.63 -1.66 23.75
N MET A 199 5.59 -1.86 25.07
CA MET A 199 6.50 -2.77 25.77
C MET A 199 5.72 -3.75 26.67
N PRO A 200 6.25 -4.95 26.98
CA PRO A 200 5.58 -5.90 27.87
C PRO A 200 5.27 -5.28 29.23
N LYS A 201 4.04 -5.46 29.73
CA LYS A 201 3.59 -4.91 31.03
C LYS A 201 4.53 -5.25 32.18
N ALA A 202 4.99 -6.51 32.22
CA ALA A 202 5.93 -6.97 33.24
C ALA A 202 7.29 -6.24 33.19
N MET A 203 7.75 -5.85 32.00
CA MET A 203 8.98 -5.07 31.85
C MET A 203 8.75 -3.62 32.31
N CYS A 204 7.61 -3.04 31.96
CA CYS A 204 7.27 -1.70 32.44
C CYS A 204 7.23 -1.63 33.97
N GLU A 205 6.62 -2.63 34.62
CA GLU A 205 6.60 -2.75 36.08
C GLU A 205 8.02 -2.94 36.66
N GLN A 206 8.83 -3.82 36.06
CA GLN A 206 10.17 -4.13 36.53
C GLN A 206 11.12 -2.93 36.49
N PHE A 207 11.09 -2.15 35.40
CA PHE A 207 12.00 -1.03 35.17
C PHE A 207 11.39 0.33 35.51
N GLY A 208 10.13 0.37 35.96
CA GLY A 208 9.42 1.61 36.28
C GLY A 208 9.15 2.48 35.04
N ILE A 209 8.91 1.86 33.88
CA ILE A 209 8.60 2.57 32.63
C ILE A 209 7.15 3.04 32.70
N PRO A 210 6.88 4.35 32.54
CA PRO A 210 5.52 4.87 32.53
C PRO A 210 4.67 4.27 31.40
N THR A 211 3.39 4.07 31.67
CA THR A 211 2.41 3.58 30.69
C THR A 211 1.27 4.58 30.55
N TYR A 212 0.64 4.62 29.38
CA TYR A 212 -0.35 5.63 29.04
C TYR A 212 -1.58 5.03 28.38
N THR A 213 -2.66 5.79 28.37
CA THR A 213 -3.81 5.58 27.50
C THR A 213 -3.69 6.44 26.24
N PRO A 214 -4.31 6.04 25.10
CA PRO A 214 -4.29 6.84 23.87
C PRO A 214 -4.67 8.32 24.08
N SER A 215 -5.65 8.60 24.92
CA SER A 215 -6.14 9.96 25.18
C SER A 215 -5.18 10.84 25.98
N GLU A 216 -4.22 10.26 26.70
CA GLU A 216 -3.21 11.00 27.47
C GLU A 216 -2.02 11.43 26.60
N VAL A 217 -1.72 10.70 25.52
CA VAL A 217 -0.47 10.88 24.76
C VAL A 217 -0.64 11.13 23.27
N LYS A 218 -1.83 10.95 22.68
CA LYS A 218 -2.02 11.25 21.26
C LYS A 218 -2.16 12.75 21.02
N SER A 219 -1.35 13.28 20.09
CA SER A 219 -1.54 14.63 19.57
C SER A 219 -2.85 14.76 18.80
N ARG A 220 -3.53 15.89 18.97
CA ARG A 220 -4.76 16.23 18.21
C ARG A 220 -4.50 17.05 16.96
N ARG A 221 -3.23 17.35 16.66
CA ARG A 221 -2.80 18.21 15.55
C ARG A 221 -3.42 17.86 14.20
N PHE A 222 -3.64 16.57 13.93
CA PHE A 222 -4.17 16.07 12.66
C PHE A 222 -5.67 15.77 12.71
N GLU A 223 -6.34 16.03 13.84
CA GLU A 223 -7.76 15.71 14.02
C GLU A 223 -8.65 16.86 13.54
N ALA A 224 -9.74 16.49 12.87
CA ALA A 224 -10.83 17.40 12.54
C ALA A 224 -12.02 17.13 13.46
N ALA A 225 -12.46 18.14 14.21
CA ALA A 225 -13.70 18.09 14.96
C ALA A 225 -14.88 18.51 14.06
N ILE A 226 -15.96 17.72 14.06
CA ILE A 226 -17.23 18.08 13.42
C ILE A 226 -18.31 18.19 14.50
N PHE A 227 -18.98 19.33 14.59
CA PHE A 227 -20.08 19.57 15.53
C PHE A 227 -21.18 20.42 14.90
N HIS A 228 -22.34 20.53 15.54
CA HIS A 228 -23.47 21.31 15.02
C HIS A 228 -24.03 22.28 16.05
N GLY A 229 -24.48 23.45 15.59
CA GLY A 229 -25.13 24.46 16.41
C GLY A 229 -26.59 24.15 16.74
N TYR A 230 -27.19 24.91 17.66
CA TYR A 230 -28.65 24.86 17.93
C TYR A 230 -29.49 25.25 16.72
N ASN A 231 -28.91 26.00 15.79
CA ASN A 231 -29.50 26.34 14.50
C ASN A 231 -29.35 25.22 13.47
N GLY A 232 -28.65 24.12 13.77
CA GLY A 232 -28.42 23.00 12.86
C GLY A 232 -27.36 23.25 11.78
N GLU A 233 -26.56 24.32 11.90
CA GLU A 233 -25.37 24.52 11.09
C GLU A 233 -24.26 23.56 11.53
N ILE A 234 -23.63 22.87 10.57
CA ILE A 234 -22.47 22.00 10.82
C ILE A 234 -21.19 22.83 10.75
N VAL A 235 -20.27 22.59 11.67
CA VAL A 235 -19.03 23.33 11.79
C VAL A 235 -17.87 22.34 11.90
N THR A 236 -16.80 22.61 11.15
CA THR A 236 -15.51 21.94 11.33
C THR A 236 -14.54 22.84 12.09
N ALA A 237 -13.65 22.22 12.85
CA ALA A 237 -12.56 22.85 13.61
C ALA A 237 -11.36 21.89 13.69
N GLY A 238 -10.16 22.40 13.94
CA GLY A 238 -8.93 21.57 13.92
C GLY A 238 -8.29 21.54 12.54
N GLU A 239 -7.77 20.38 12.15
CA GLU A 239 -7.23 20.17 10.81
C GLU A 239 -8.38 20.19 9.78
N THR A 240 -8.28 21.07 8.79
CA THR A 240 -9.29 21.24 7.74
C THR A 240 -8.76 20.92 6.34
N ASN A 241 -7.61 20.27 6.25
CA ASN A 241 -7.06 19.73 5.03
C ASN A 241 -7.06 18.21 5.08
N LEU A 242 -7.26 17.58 3.92
CA LEU A 242 -6.90 16.19 3.71
C LEU A 242 -5.38 16.08 3.82
N VAL A 243 -4.88 15.65 4.99
CA VAL A 243 -3.47 15.77 5.44
C VAL A 243 -2.46 15.32 4.38
N TRP A 244 -2.73 14.20 3.70
CA TRP A 244 -1.84 13.66 2.66
C TRP A 244 -1.98 14.31 1.27
N HIS A 245 -3.08 15.03 1.01
CA HIS A 245 -3.38 15.62 -0.31
C HIS A 245 -3.23 17.15 -0.32
N GLY A 246 -3.17 17.79 0.85
CA GLY A 246 -3.13 19.25 0.96
C GLY A 246 -4.41 19.94 0.47
N VAL A 247 -5.53 19.22 0.38
CA VAL A 247 -6.80 19.76 -0.11
C VAL A 247 -7.67 20.21 1.06
N PRO A 248 -8.04 21.51 1.16
CA PRO A 248 -8.90 21.99 2.21
C PRO A 248 -10.36 21.58 1.99
N PHE A 249 -11.07 21.27 3.07
CA PHE A 249 -12.52 21.16 3.09
C PHE A 249 -13.16 22.31 3.90
N ARG A 250 -14.37 22.69 3.53
CA ARG A 250 -15.08 23.86 4.08
C ARG A 250 -16.40 23.46 4.70
N ASN A 251 -16.82 24.18 5.75
CA ASN A 251 -18.11 23.97 6.42
C ASN A 251 -19.28 23.83 5.45
N GLN A 252 -19.31 24.61 4.37
CA GLN A 252 -20.41 24.62 3.40
C GLN A 252 -20.61 23.25 2.73
N GLU A 253 -19.58 22.43 2.61
CA GLU A 253 -19.61 21.12 1.95
C GLU A 253 -20.30 20.06 2.82
N PHE A 254 -20.36 20.26 4.13
CA PHE A 254 -20.96 19.32 5.09
C PHE A 254 -22.42 19.64 5.42
N GLN A 255 -22.97 20.75 4.95
CA GLN A 255 -24.28 21.21 5.41
C GLN A 255 -25.41 20.30 4.94
N ILE A 256 -26.14 19.74 5.90
CA ILE A 256 -27.31 18.90 5.61
C ILE A 256 -28.58 19.74 5.48
N LEU A 257 -28.82 20.67 6.42
CA LEU A 257 -30.01 21.53 6.40
C LEU A 257 -29.87 22.66 5.36
N PRO A 258 -30.93 22.96 4.58
CA PRO A 258 -31.03 24.17 3.77
C PRO A 258 -30.86 25.43 4.61
N ALA A 259 -30.33 26.51 4.03
CA ALA A 259 -30.00 27.74 4.76
C ALA A 259 -31.24 28.36 5.43
N GLU A 260 -32.40 28.25 4.80
CA GLU A 260 -33.69 28.74 5.29
C GLU A 260 -34.17 28.00 6.54
N LEU A 261 -33.72 26.77 6.77
CA LEU A 261 -34.05 25.94 7.93
C LEU A 261 -33.01 26.02 9.06
N ARG A 262 -31.86 26.68 8.84
CA ARG A 262 -30.78 26.79 9.85
C ARG A 262 -31.08 27.82 10.94
N ARG A 263 -32.02 27.49 11.82
CA ARG A 263 -32.51 28.30 12.95
C ARG A 263 -32.88 27.39 14.10
N ILE A 264 -32.88 27.91 15.32
CA ILE A 264 -33.40 27.13 16.46
C ILE A 264 -34.88 26.79 16.22
N PRO A 265 -35.30 25.50 16.28
CA PRO A 265 -36.69 25.13 16.02
C PRO A 265 -37.68 25.74 17.02
N ALA A 266 -37.25 25.94 18.27
CA ALA A 266 -38.08 26.50 19.32
C ALA A 266 -38.59 27.92 18.94
N GLY A 267 -39.91 28.12 19.04
CA GLY A 267 -40.56 29.42 18.80
C GLY A 267 -40.78 29.80 17.34
N GLN A 268 -40.55 28.91 16.38
CA GLN A 268 -40.84 29.16 14.96
C GLN A 268 -42.34 29.03 14.63
N GLY A 269 -42.77 29.67 13.54
CA GLY A 269 -44.15 29.61 13.05
C GLY A 269 -44.46 28.33 12.27
N GLU A 270 -45.74 28.15 11.91
CA GLU A 270 -46.23 26.95 11.21
C GLU A 270 -45.49 26.68 9.89
N ASP A 271 -45.23 27.71 9.10
CA ASP A 271 -44.50 27.62 7.81
C ASP A 271 -43.11 26.96 7.97
N TYR A 272 -42.40 27.25 9.06
CA TYR A 272 -41.11 26.64 9.35
C TYR A 272 -41.24 25.14 9.57
N TYR A 273 -42.22 24.72 10.37
CA TYR A 273 -42.43 23.30 10.66
C TYR A 273 -42.90 22.54 9.43
N GLN A 274 -43.76 23.14 8.60
CA GLN A 274 -44.17 22.56 7.32
C GLN A 274 -42.96 22.34 6.39
N ALA A 275 -42.09 23.35 6.26
CA ALA A 275 -40.87 23.24 5.47
C ALA A 275 -39.88 22.21 6.04
N LEU A 276 -39.73 22.16 7.37
CA LEU A 276 -38.87 21.20 8.05
C LEU A 276 -39.38 19.76 7.88
N ASP A 277 -40.69 19.53 8.01
CA ASP A 277 -41.29 18.21 7.85
C ASP A 277 -41.26 17.75 6.39
N TYR A 278 -41.45 18.66 5.45
CA TYR A 278 -41.20 18.39 4.04
C TYR A 278 -39.76 17.96 3.79
N PHE A 279 -38.77 18.69 4.32
CA PHE A 279 -37.36 18.35 4.20
C PHE A 279 -37.04 16.97 4.82
N LYS A 280 -37.56 16.68 6.03
CA LYS A 280 -37.40 15.37 6.68
C LYS A 280 -38.01 14.24 5.85
N ALA A 281 -39.17 14.46 5.24
CA ALA A 281 -39.82 13.48 4.39
C ALA A 281 -38.99 13.18 3.13
N GLN A 282 -38.46 14.23 2.47
CA GLN A 282 -37.54 14.09 1.34
C GLN A 282 -36.27 13.34 1.73
N ARG A 283 -35.60 13.74 2.82
CA ARG A 283 -34.40 13.05 3.31
C ARG A 283 -34.66 11.61 3.71
N SER A 284 -35.78 11.32 4.36
CA SER A 284 -36.14 9.93 4.71
C SER A 284 -36.39 9.08 3.46
N LYS A 285 -36.89 9.69 2.38
CA LYS A 285 -37.02 9.03 1.09
C LYS A 285 -35.65 8.84 0.44
N GLU A 286 -34.82 9.86 0.35
CA GLU A 286 -33.45 9.78 -0.17
C GLU A 286 -32.59 8.76 0.59
N VAL A 287 -32.64 8.72 1.93
CA VAL A 287 -31.89 7.75 2.72
C VAL A 287 -32.44 6.34 2.49
N ARG A 288 -33.75 6.17 2.30
CA ARG A 288 -34.32 4.87 1.90
C ARG A 288 -33.88 4.50 0.49
N ASP A 289 -33.91 5.43 -0.46
CA ASP A 289 -33.53 5.22 -1.85
C ASP A 289 -32.01 4.99 -1.98
N LEU A 290 -31.19 5.68 -1.18
CA LEU A 290 -29.76 5.45 -1.02
C LEU A 290 -29.51 4.11 -0.34
N ASN A 291 -30.23 3.75 0.71
CA ASN A 291 -30.12 2.43 1.31
C ASN A 291 -30.54 1.34 0.33
N VAL A 292 -31.50 1.60 -0.57
CA VAL A 292 -31.86 0.70 -1.69
C VAL A 292 -30.74 0.69 -2.75
N LEU A 293 -30.13 1.84 -3.06
CA LEU A 293 -29.00 1.98 -4.01
C LEU A 293 -27.71 1.33 -3.48
N PHE A 294 -27.44 1.41 -2.18
CA PHE A 294 -26.36 0.75 -1.46
C PHE A 294 -26.68 -0.72 -1.18
N GLN A 295 -27.97 -1.10 -1.13
CA GLN A 295 -28.40 -2.51 -1.26
C GLN A 295 -28.25 -3.03 -2.71
N THR A 296 -28.13 -2.15 -3.71
CA THR A 296 -27.87 -2.50 -5.12
C THR A 296 -26.41 -2.33 -5.56
N ARG A 297 -25.49 -1.96 -4.65
CA ARG A 297 -24.03 -1.97 -4.89
C ARG A 297 -23.43 -3.24 -4.25
N PRO A 298 -22.63 -4.04 -4.98
CA PRO A 298 -22.09 -5.28 -4.44
C PRO A 298 -20.96 -4.99 -3.43
N PRO A 299 -20.87 -5.69 -2.29
CA PRO A 299 -19.70 -5.65 -1.42
C PRO A 299 -18.54 -6.48 -2.01
N LEU A 300 -17.34 -5.94 -1.88
CA LEU A 300 -16.04 -6.56 -2.16
C LEU A 300 -15.79 -7.72 -1.17
N ARG A 301 -15.25 -8.84 -1.67
CA ARG A 301 -14.95 -10.07 -0.92
C ARG A 301 -13.45 -10.16 -0.64
N GLY A 302 -13.06 -10.07 0.64
CA GLY A 302 -11.89 -10.77 1.18
C GLY A 302 -12.26 -12.20 1.61
N ARG A 303 -11.51 -13.19 1.12
CA ARG A 303 -11.46 -14.57 1.67
C ARG A 303 -10.56 -14.52 2.91
N GLY A 304 -10.76 -15.21 4.03
CA GLY A 304 -11.45 -16.46 4.31
C GLY A 304 -10.44 -17.49 4.82
N GLY A 305 -10.48 -17.80 6.12
CA GLY A 305 -9.79 -18.94 6.74
C GLY A 305 -10.71 -19.64 7.75
N GLN A 306 -11.28 -20.78 7.34
CA GLN A 306 -12.12 -21.65 8.17
C GLN A 306 -11.27 -22.64 8.98
N ALA A 307 -11.65 -22.87 10.23
CA ALA A 307 -11.51 -24.17 10.88
C ALA A 307 -12.80 -24.50 11.65
N ASN A 308 -13.21 -25.76 11.54
CA ASN A 308 -14.55 -26.27 11.81
C ASN A 308 -14.73 -26.82 13.24
N VAL A 309 -15.95 -26.64 13.75
CA VAL A 309 -16.78 -27.55 14.58
C VAL A 309 -16.31 -27.95 16.00
N GLY A 310 -17.11 -27.47 16.98
CA GLY A 310 -17.73 -28.34 17.99
C GLY A 310 -17.34 -28.10 19.45
N VAL A 311 -18.30 -27.66 20.28
CA VAL A 311 -18.84 -28.38 21.46
C VAL A 311 -19.69 -27.43 22.32
N THR A 312 -20.92 -27.85 22.55
CA THR A 312 -21.93 -27.25 23.42
C THR A 312 -21.68 -27.58 24.90
N ARG A 313 -22.13 -26.67 25.79
CA ARG A 313 -22.32 -26.76 27.28
C ARG A 313 -21.11 -26.45 28.16
N MET A 314 -21.19 -25.41 29.00
CA MET A 314 -21.76 -25.45 30.36
C MET A 314 -21.30 -24.24 31.20
N LYS A 315 -22.19 -23.78 32.12
CA LYS A 315 -21.97 -22.97 33.36
C LYS A 315 -21.87 -21.45 33.14
N SER A 316 -22.84 -20.59 33.51
CA SER A 316 -23.84 -20.63 34.60
C SER A 316 -23.22 -21.00 35.96
N LEU A 317 -22.45 -20.09 36.58
CA LEU A 317 -22.29 -20.05 38.04
C LEU A 317 -21.67 -18.77 38.65
N PHE A 318 -21.69 -17.60 38.00
CA PHE A 318 -20.99 -16.42 38.58
C PHE A 318 -21.78 -15.09 38.54
N MET A 319 -23.12 -15.17 38.52
CA MET A 319 -24.02 -14.01 38.63
C MET A 319 -24.96 -14.16 39.83
N ARG A 320 -24.39 -14.35 41.03
CA ARG A 320 -25.21 -14.56 42.23
C ARG A 320 -24.66 -14.05 43.56
N VAL A 321 -23.77 -13.04 43.57
CA VAL A 321 -23.24 -12.52 44.84
C VAL A 321 -23.33 -11.01 45.06
N LEU A 322 -23.50 -10.14 44.06
CA LEU A 322 -23.45 -8.69 44.33
C LEU A 322 -24.75 -7.95 44.03
N ARG A 323 -25.82 -8.38 44.74
CA ARG A 323 -26.94 -7.52 45.14
C ARG A 323 -27.02 -7.51 46.67
N SER A 324 -26.46 -6.50 47.32
CA SER A 324 -26.97 -5.99 48.61
C SER A 324 -26.15 -4.79 49.09
N ALA A 325 -26.52 -3.60 48.63
CA ALA A 325 -26.35 -2.40 49.43
C ALA A 325 -27.39 -1.37 49.02
N SER A 326 -28.47 -1.34 49.80
CA SER A 326 -29.26 -0.15 50.18
C SER A 326 -29.81 0.69 49.02
N TYR A 327 -31.07 0.54 48.60
CA TYR A 327 -32.30 0.68 49.41
C TYR A 327 -32.27 1.83 50.42
N ARG A 328 -31.76 3.00 50.03
CA ARG A 328 -32.03 4.29 50.68
C ARG A 328 -31.86 5.42 49.67
N LEU A 329 -32.80 5.55 48.73
CA LEU A 329 -33.16 6.79 48.02
C LEU A 329 -34.31 6.55 47.03
N GLN A 330 -35.29 5.73 47.42
CA GLN A 330 -36.48 5.45 46.61
C GLN A 330 -37.74 5.84 47.39
N ARG A 331 -37.91 7.16 47.55
CA ARG A 331 -39.18 7.82 47.86
C ARG A 331 -39.13 9.26 47.36
N ALA A 332 -38.99 9.43 46.05
CA ALA A 332 -39.31 10.66 45.30
C ALA A 332 -39.17 10.42 43.79
N ALA A 333 -39.84 9.39 43.25
CA ALA A 333 -40.01 9.25 41.80
C ALA A 333 -41.09 8.21 41.44
N ASP A 334 -42.19 8.17 42.21
CA ASP A 334 -43.43 7.64 41.68
C ASP A 334 -44.09 8.80 40.94
N ILE A 335 -43.81 8.89 39.63
CA ILE A 335 -44.62 9.43 38.52
C ILE A 335 -43.64 9.45 37.33
N ILE A 336 -43.72 8.42 36.49
CA ILE A 336 -43.44 8.36 35.03
C ILE A 336 -43.41 6.86 34.69
N ASP A 337 -44.28 6.44 33.77
CA ASP A 337 -44.33 5.06 33.28
C ASP A 337 -42.97 4.60 32.73
N PRO A 338 -42.58 3.32 32.90
CA PRO A 338 -41.34 2.80 32.33
C PRO A 338 -41.41 2.77 30.79
N PRO A 339 -40.30 3.05 30.09
CA PRO A 339 -40.26 2.98 28.63
C PRO A 339 -40.43 1.52 28.13
N PRO A 340 -40.96 1.32 26.91
CA PRO A 340 -41.16 0.00 26.35
C PRO A 340 -39.82 -0.74 26.10
N PRO A 341 -39.83 -2.09 26.08
CA PRO A 341 -38.62 -2.88 25.87
C PRO A 341 -38.01 -2.65 24.47
N PRO A 342 -36.67 -2.80 24.32
CA PRO A 342 -36.01 -2.62 23.04
C PRO A 342 -36.45 -3.68 22.01
N PRO A 343 -36.49 -3.33 20.70
CA PRO A 343 -36.88 -4.26 19.64
C PRO A 343 -35.88 -5.44 19.52
N PRO A 344 -36.32 -6.59 18.99
CA PRO A 344 -35.46 -7.75 18.77
C PRO A 344 -34.31 -7.43 17.80
N PRO A 345 -33.15 -8.11 17.91
CA PRO A 345 -32.02 -7.90 17.01
C PRO A 345 -32.40 -8.20 15.56
N PRO A 346 -31.84 -7.46 14.59
CA PRO A 346 -32.15 -7.64 13.17
C PRO A 346 -31.72 -9.04 12.68
N PRO A 347 -32.42 -9.60 11.67
CA PRO A 347 -32.04 -10.87 11.07
C PRO A 347 -30.63 -10.79 10.45
N PRO A 348 -29.90 -11.93 10.40
CA PRO A 348 -28.57 -11.97 9.81
C PRO A 348 -28.60 -11.47 8.36
N PRO A 349 -27.57 -10.71 7.92
CA PRO A 349 -27.54 -10.13 6.59
C PRO A 349 -27.56 -11.23 5.52
N PRO A 350 -28.20 -10.96 4.36
CA PRO A 350 -28.22 -11.90 3.25
C PRO A 350 -26.79 -12.20 2.74
N PRO A 351 -26.55 -13.37 2.14
CA PRO A 351 -25.25 -13.73 1.57
C PRO A 351 -24.81 -12.68 0.53
N PRO A 352 -23.52 -12.28 0.53
CA PRO A 352 -23.04 -11.21 -0.34
C PRO A 352 -23.21 -11.59 -1.82
N PRO A 353 -23.60 -10.64 -2.69
CA PRO A 353 -23.70 -10.87 -4.12
C PRO A 353 -22.36 -11.37 -4.70
N PRO A 354 -22.40 -12.16 -5.78
CA PRO A 354 -21.18 -12.58 -6.46
C PRO A 354 -20.40 -11.35 -6.91
N PRO A 355 -19.06 -11.37 -6.86
CA PRO A 355 -18.24 -10.25 -7.31
C PRO A 355 -18.61 -9.85 -8.76
N PRO A 356 -18.47 -8.56 -9.14
CA PRO A 356 -18.62 -8.18 -10.54
C PRO A 356 -17.71 -9.09 -11.37
N PRO A 357 -18.18 -9.55 -12.55
CA PRO A 357 -17.34 -10.39 -13.39
C PRO A 357 -16.05 -9.60 -13.66
N PRO A 358 -14.87 -10.20 -13.44
CA PRO A 358 -13.61 -9.49 -13.59
C PRO A 358 -13.55 -8.88 -15.00
N SER A 359 -13.00 -7.67 -15.14
CA SER A 359 -12.79 -7.02 -16.43
C SER A 359 -11.99 -7.91 -17.38
N GLU A 360 -12.01 -7.62 -18.67
CA GLU A 360 -11.26 -8.42 -19.64
C GLU A 360 -9.76 -8.46 -19.34
N LYS A 361 -9.20 -7.32 -18.90
CA LYS A 361 -7.79 -7.20 -18.48
C LYS A 361 -7.52 -7.99 -17.20
N GLU A 362 -8.39 -7.92 -16.19
CA GLU A 362 -8.25 -8.72 -14.96
C GLU A 362 -8.37 -10.23 -15.23
N ARG A 363 -9.27 -10.64 -16.13
CA ARG A 363 -9.37 -12.04 -16.57
C ARG A 363 -8.13 -12.49 -17.34
N ALA A 364 -7.59 -11.62 -18.19
CA ALA A 364 -6.35 -11.88 -18.91
C ALA A 364 -5.18 -12.00 -17.93
N TYR A 365 -5.05 -11.10 -16.96
CA TYR A 365 -4.02 -11.15 -15.93
C TYR A 365 -4.15 -12.39 -15.04
N ALA A 366 -5.36 -12.74 -14.59
CA ALA A 366 -5.58 -13.94 -13.80
C ALA A 366 -5.18 -15.21 -14.56
N ARG A 367 -5.46 -15.27 -15.87
CA ARG A 367 -4.99 -16.37 -16.72
C ARG A 367 -3.46 -16.35 -16.86
N TRP A 368 -2.87 -15.17 -17.07
CA TRP A 368 -1.42 -15.00 -17.16
C TRP A 368 -0.69 -15.57 -15.95
N VAL A 369 -1.16 -15.20 -14.75
CA VAL A 369 -0.63 -15.72 -13.48
C VAL A 369 -0.85 -17.23 -13.36
N ALA A 370 -2.03 -17.73 -13.72
CA ALA A 370 -2.33 -19.17 -13.66
C ALA A 370 -1.45 -20.01 -14.60
N ASP A 371 -1.04 -19.44 -15.72
CA ASP A 371 -0.15 -20.07 -16.71
C ASP A 371 1.33 -19.87 -16.36
N CYS A 372 1.63 -19.25 -15.20
CA CYS A 372 2.97 -18.84 -14.77
C CYS A 372 3.72 -18.06 -15.86
N GLY A 373 3.02 -17.17 -16.57
CA GLY A 373 3.51 -16.58 -17.82
C GLY A 373 4.83 -15.81 -17.68
N ASP A 374 5.10 -15.22 -16.52
CA ASP A 374 6.36 -14.51 -16.26
C ASP A 374 7.58 -15.43 -16.21
N ASP A 375 7.38 -16.68 -15.76
CA ASP A 375 8.44 -17.69 -15.64
C ASP A 375 8.52 -18.62 -16.85
N THR A 376 7.43 -18.71 -17.62
CA THR A 376 7.30 -19.64 -18.77
C THR A 376 7.30 -18.86 -20.09
N LEU A 377 6.16 -18.29 -20.46
CA LEU A 377 5.88 -17.69 -21.78
C LEU A 377 6.83 -16.54 -22.14
N ARG A 378 7.34 -15.80 -21.15
CA ARG A 378 8.29 -14.68 -21.37
C ARG A 378 9.75 -15.08 -21.45
N GLN A 379 10.08 -16.33 -21.17
CA GLN A 379 11.47 -16.78 -21.04
C GLN A 379 11.81 -17.96 -21.95
N GLU A 380 10.82 -18.70 -22.45
CA GLU A 380 11.04 -19.92 -23.23
C GLU A 380 10.96 -19.67 -24.75
N TYR A 381 12.14 -19.56 -25.36
CA TYR A 381 12.31 -19.39 -26.80
C TYR A 381 13.29 -20.40 -27.38
N LEU A 382 13.19 -20.66 -28.69
CA LEU A 382 14.18 -21.43 -29.45
C LEU A 382 15.33 -20.51 -29.89
N LEU A 383 16.09 -20.02 -28.90
CA LEU A 383 17.28 -19.19 -29.08
C LEU A 383 18.57 -20.01 -28.93
N THR A 384 19.62 -19.50 -29.54
CA THR A 384 21.00 -19.97 -29.46
C THR A 384 21.90 -18.87 -28.91
N ALA A 385 23.11 -19.23 -28.45
CA ALA A 385 24.07 -18.25 -27.94
C ALA A 385 24.55 -17.22 -28.99
N SER A 386 24.30 -17.47 -30.29
CA SER A 386 24.61 -16.53 -31.37
C SER A 386 23.47 -15.58 -31.72
N ASP A 387 22.25 -15.81 -31.21
CA ASP A 387 21.10 -14.97 -31.53
C ASP A 387 21.18 -13.64 -30.78
N VAL A 388 20.93 -12.52 -31.47
CA VAL A 388 20.87 -11.19 -30.84
C VAL A 388 19.51 -11.00 -30.18
N VAL A 389 19.52 -10.59 -28.91
CA VAL A 389 18.31 -10.22 -28.16
C VAL A 389 18.29 -8.71 -27.93
N VAL A 390 17.11 -8.11 -28.07
CA VAL A 390 16.90 -6.70 -27.80
C VAL A 390 15.79 -6.54 -26.77
N ASP A 391 16.10 -5.86 -25.66
CA ASP A 391 15.19 -5.50 -24.57
C ASP A 391 14.87 -4.01 -24.64
N LEU A 392 13.66 -3.66 -25.08
CA LEU A 392 13.18 -2.29 -25.07
C LEU A 392 12.38 -2.04 -23.78
N GLY A 393 12.87 -1.10 -22.97
CA GLY A 393 12.36 -0.80 -21.63
C GLY A 393 12.99 -1.71 -20.57
N GLY A 394 14.30 -1.55 -20.37
CA GLY A 394 15.10 -2.43 -19.51
C GLY A 394 14.74 -2.37 -18.04
N TYR A 395 14.28 -1.21 -17.54
CA TYR A 395 13.99 -0.95 -16.13
C TYR A 395 15.17 -1.36 -15.22
N GLN A 396 15.10 -2.48 -14.53
CA GLN A 396 16.21 -2.98 -13.69
C GLN A 396 17.14 -3.96 -14.38
N GLY A 397 16.83 -4.37 -15.62
CA GLY A 397 17.60 -5.37 -16.38
C GLY A 397 17.43 -6.80 -15.88
N GLN A 398 16.36 -7.10 -15.11
CA GLN A 398 16.11 -8.46 -14.62
C GLN A 398 15.78 -9.42 -15.77
N TRP A 399 14.87 -9.02 -16.66
CA TRP A 399 14.52 -9.83 -17.83
C TRP A 399 15.73 -10.11 -18.73
N ALA A 400 16.57 -9.09 -18.98
CA ALA A 400 17.81 -9.25 -19.72
C ALA A 400 18.77 -10.26 -19.05
N SER A 401 18.88 -10.22 -17.72
CA SER A 401 19.68 -11.18 -16.94
C SER A 401 19.19 -12.60 -17.14
N ASP A 402 17.87 -12.83 -17.05
CA ASP A 402 17.27 -14.16 -17.09
C ASP A 402 17.39 -14.78 -18.48
N ILE A 403 17.15 -14.00 -19.54
CA ILE A 403 17.33 -14.43 -20.93
C ILE A 403 18.80 -14.74 -21.22
N HIS A 404 19.72 -13.87 -20.80
CA HIS A 404 21.14 -14.10 -20.99
C HIS A 404 21.62 -15.35 -20.23
N ALA A 405 21.20 -15.54 -18.98
CA ALA A 405 21.55 -16.71 -18.18
C ALA A 405 21.06 -18.03 -18.82
N ARG A 406 19.89 -18.00 -19.45
CA ARG A 406 19.26 -19.16 -20.08
C ARG A 406 19.91 -19.54 -21.42
N TYR A 407 20.21 -18.56 -22.28
CA TYR A 407 20.64 -18.81 -23.66
C TYR A 407 22.08 -18.40 -23.98
N ARG A 408 22.71 -17.59 -23.12
CA ARG A 408 24.04 -16.99 -23.33
C ARG A 408 24.13 -16.13 -24.60
N CYS A 409 23.01 -15.56 -25.01
CA CYS A 409 22.92 -14.64 -26.14
C CYS A 409 23.51 -13.27 -25.80
N PRO A 410 24.03 -12.53 -26.80
CA PRO A 410 24.23 -11.10 -26.67
C PRO A 410 22.89 -10.36 -26.52
N VAL A 411 22.80 -9.45 -25.55
CA VAL A 411 21.59 -8.68 -25.23
C VAL A 411 21.88 -7.18 -25.36
N HIS A 412 21.03 -6.46 -26.08
CA HIS A 412 21.04 -4.99 -26.14
C HIS A 412 19.84 -4.46 -25.35
N VAL A 413 20.10 -3.72 -24.28
CA VAL A 413 19.09 -3.18 -23.37
C VAL A 413 18.93 -1.69 -23.60
N PHE A 414 17.73 -1.23 -23.90
CA PHE A 414 17.39 0.18 -24.08
C PHE A 414 16.68 0.69 -22.84
N GLU A 415 17.32 1.65 -22.17
CA GLU A 415 16.79 2.27 -20.96
C GLU A 415 17.14 3.76 -20.96
N PRO A 416 16.19 4.66 -21.27
CA PRO A 416 16.45 6.08 -21.35
C PRO A 416 16.53 6.78 -19.99
N VAL A 417 16.04 6.17 -18.90
CA VAL A 417 16.08 6.77 -17.57
C VAL A 417 17.47 6.57 -16.94
N PRO A 418 18.22 7.64 -16.62
CA PRO A 418 19.60 7.52 -16.18
C PRO A 418 19.80 6.60 -14.97
N MET A 419 18.94 6.72 -13.96
CA MET A 419 19.04 5.89 -12.73
C MET A 419 18.88 4.40 -13.01
N PHE A 420 18.00 4.03 -13.94
CA PHE A 420 17.78 2.64 -14.35
C PHE A 420 18.91 2.14 -15.24
N ALA A 421 19.36 2.95 -16.21
CA ALA A 421 20.50 2.62 -17.04
C ALA A 421 21.79 2.43 -16.23
N ASP A 422 22.06 3.32 -15.25
CA ASP A 422 23.18 3.21 -14.31
C ASP A 422 23.13 1.87 -13.55
N ALA A 423 21.94 1.47 -13.09
CA ALA A 423 21.76 0.22 -12.35
C ALA A 423 22.00 -1.02 -13.24
N ILE A 424 21.56 -0.99 -14.50
CA ILE A 424 21.78 -2.07 -15.47
C ILE A 424 23.27 -2.15 -15.83
N GLU A 425 23.92 -1.01 -16.14
CA GLU A 425 25.35 -0.98 -16.45
C GLU A 425 26.19 -1.50 -15.28
N TYR A 426 25.87 -1.11 -14.05
CA TYR A 426 26.53 -1.64 -12.86
C TYR A 426 26.32 -3.15 -12.71
N ARG A 427 25.08 -3.64 -12.91
CA ARG A 427 24.72 -5.06 -12.84
C ARG A 427 25.53 -5.91 -13.83
N PHE A 428 25.76 -5.39 -15.03
CA PHE A 428 26.45 -6.10 -16.10
C PHE A 428 27.88 -5.62 -16.35
N ALA A 429 28.50 -4.88 -15.43
CA ALA A 429 29.83 -4.29 -15.61
C ALA A 429 30.95 -5.31 -15.90
N ALA A 430 30.75 -6.58 -15.53
CA ALA A 430 31.67 -7.68 -15.80
C ALA A 430 31.19 -8.63 -16.93
N ASN A 431 30.17 -8.24 -17.70
CA ASN A 431 29.57 -9.04 -18.75
C ASN A 431 29.51 -8.28 -20.08
N ASP A 432 30.50 -8.52 -20.95
CA ASP A 432 30.62 -7.88 -22.26
C ASP A 432 29.54 -8.29 -23.28
N LEU A 433 28.67 -9.25 -22.94
CA LEU A 433 27.56 -9.68 -23.80
C LEU A 433 26.26 -8.93 -23.53
N VAL A 434 26.17 -8.10 -22.49
CA VAL A 434 24.99 -7.29 -22.19
C VAL A 434 25.33 -5.81 -22.33
N ASN A 435 24.81 -5.19 -23.40
CA ASN A 435 25.13 -3.81 -23.76
C ASN A 435 23.94 -2.89 -23.47
N VAL A 436 24.16 -1.85 -22.67
CA VAL A 436 23.13 -0.87 -22.27
C VAL A 436 23.18 0.35 -23.17
N HIS A 437 22.03 0.80 -23.65
CA HIS A 437 21.84 1.98 -24.50
C HIS A 437 20.96 2.98 -23.75
N ARG A 438 21.55 4.13 -23.39
CA ARG A 438 20.89 5.21 -22.63
C ARG A 438 19.96 6.08 -23.50
N LEU A 439 19.09 5.43 -24.25
CA LEU A 439 18.20 6.07 -25.22
C LEU A 439 16.95 5.22 -25.42
N ALA A 440 15.87 5.87 -25.84
CA ALA A 440 14.66 5.19 -26.26
C ALA A 440 14.77 4.72 -27.71
N ALA A 441 14.16 3.58 -28.01
CA ALA A 441 13.95 3.12 -29.38
C ALA A 441 12.58 3.58 -29.89
N GLY A 442 12.54 4.19 -31.07
CA GLY A 442 11.31 4.69 -31.68
C GLY A 442 11.36 4.69 -33.21
N ASP A 443 10.49 5.51 -33.80
CA ASP A 443 10.28 5.66 -35.24
C ASP A 443 11.04 6.85 -35.88
N HIS A 444 11.82 7.58 -35.09
CA HIS A 444 12.61 8.73 -35.53
C HIS A 444 13.76 9.05 -34.56
N ASP A 445 14.72 9.84 -35.04
CA ASP A 445 15.77 10.45 -34.22
C ASP A 445 15.27 11.77 -33.62
N GLY A 446 15.49 11.98 -32.32
CA GLY A 446 15.09 13.21 -31.66
C GLY A 446 15.18 13.17 -30.15
N PHE A 447 14.28 13.93 -29.51
CA PHE A 447 14.11 13.93 -28.07
C PHE A 447 12.63 13.88 -27.70
N LEU A 448 12.34 13.22 -26.60
CA LEU A 448 11.01 13.08 -26.01
C LEU A 448 11.09 13.55 -24.55
N ASP A 449 10.04 14.21 -24.06
CA ASP A 449 9.88 14.49 -22.64
C ASP A 449 9.01 13.39 -22.01
N ILE A 450 9.51 12.71 -20.98
CA ILE A 450 8.78 11.70 -20.21
C ILE A 450 8.53 12.16 -18.78
N SER A 451 7.44 11.69 -18.16
CA SER A 451 7.19 11.90 -16.73
C SER A 451 7.75 10.73 -15.93
N VAL A 452 8.61 11.00 -14.96
CA VAL A 452 9.18 9.97 -14.09
C VAL A 452 8.24 9.76 -12.89
N ALA A 453 7.26 8.87 -13.02
CA ALA A 453 6.52 8.35 -11.88
C ALA A 453 7.22 7.07 -11.39
N LYS A 454 7.30 6.87 -10.07
CA LYS A 454 8.08 5.80 -9.41
C LYS A 454 7.78 4.36 -9.86
N ASP A 455 6.68 4.11 -10.59
CA ASP A 455 6.30 2.79 -11.11
C ASP A 455 5.94 2.75 -12.61
N ALA A 456 6.10 3.84 -13.37
CA ALA A 456 5.95 3.84 -14.84
C ALA A 456 6.53 5.13 -15.45
N SER A 457 7.49 4.99 -16.36
CA SER A 457 8.01 6.09 -17.17
C SER A 457 7.04 6.41 -18.31
N SER A 458 5.89 7.02 -18.01
CA SER A 458 4.88 7.29 -19.04
C SER A 458 5.30 8.44 -19.96
N VAL A 459 5.03 8.27 -21.26
CA VAL A 459 5.22 9.28 -22.33
C VAL A 459 4.22 10.45 -22.20
N TYR A 460 3.26 10.38 -21.27
CA TYR A 460 2.25 11.41 -21.06
C TYR A 460 2.58 12.34 -19.89
N VAL A 461 2.62 13.63 -20.20
CA VAL A 461 2.86 14.74 -19.26
C VAL A 461 1.71 14.84 -18.24
N GLY A 462 1.91 14.23 -17.07
CA GLY A 462 1.26 14.61 -15.81
C GLY A 462 2.21 15.45 -14.96
N ASP A 463 1.68 16.13 -13.92
CA ASP A 463 2.34 17.12 -13.04
C ASP A 463 3.56 16.61 -12.20
N GLY A 464 4.32 15.62 -12.69
CA GLY A 464 5.58 15.14 -12.12
C GLY A 464 6.81 15.83 -12.74
N GLU A 465 8.01 15.54 -12.20
CA GLU A 465 9.26 15.99 -12.82
C GLU A 465 9.40 15.38 -14.22
N THR A 466 9.36 16.24 -15.24
CA THR A 466 9.57 15.84 -16.63
C THR A 466 11.05 15.75 -16.94
N MET A 467 11.47 14.64 -17.56
CA MET A 467 12.85 14.43 -18.00
C MET A 467 12.88 14.30 -19.52
N ARG A 468 13.81 15.04 -20.14
CA ARG A 468 14.07 14.95 -21.58
C ARG A 468 15.03 13.81 -21.88
N ILE A 469 14.60 12.88 -22.74
CA ILE A 469 15.37 11.70 -23.14
C ILE A 469 15.63 11.71 -24.64
N GLU A 470 16.75 11.09 -25.05
CA GLU A 470 17.07 10.87 -26.46
C GLU A 470 16.24 9.69 -27.01
N ILE A 471 15.68 9.85 -28.20
CA ILE A 471 15.02 8.78 -28.96
C ILE A 471 15.77 8.56 -30.27
N ARG A 472 15.94 7.30 -30.66
CA ARG A 472 16.62 6.88 -31.88
C ARG A 472 15.70 6.04 -32.75
N ASP A 473 15.75 6.27 -34.06
CA ASP A 473 15.11 5.41 -35.05
C ASP A 473 15.68 3.98 -34.94
N PHE A 474 14.82 3.03 -34.57
CA PHE A 474 15.28 1.69 -34.23
C PHE A 474 15.88 0.94 -35.43
N CYS A 475 15.32 1.15 -36.63
CA CYS A 475 15.83 0.55 -37.86
C CYS A 475 17.25 1.06 -38.20
N THR A 476 17.45 2.37 -38.07
CA THR A 476 18.74 3.04 -38.28
C THR A 476 19.77 2.57 -37.26
N TRP A 477 19.39 2.46 -35.98
CA TRP A 477 20.28 1.92 -34.95
C TRP A 477 20.69 0.47 -35.27
N CYS A 478 19.75 -0.40 -35.66
CA CYS A 478 20.08 -1.78 -36.04
C CYS A 478 21.07 -1.83 -37.21
N GLN A 479 20.85 -0.99 -38.23
CA GLN A 479 21.74 -0.89 -39.39
C GLN A 479 23.15 -0.42 -38.99
N GLN A 480 23.26 0.60 -38.13
CA GLN A 480 24.54 1.14 -37.67
C GLN A 480 25.32 0.15 -36.81
N ASN A 481 24.63 -0.73 -36.09
CA ASN A 481 25.23 -1.77 -35.26
C ASN A 481 25.42 -3.11 -36.00
N GLY A 482 25.13 -3.16 -37.31
CA GLY A 482 25.30 -4.38 -38.11
C GLY A 482 24.36 -5.52 -37.73
N ILE A 483 23.20 -5.22 -37.15
CA ILE A 483 22.20 -6.22 -36.73
C ILE A 483 21.31 -6.54 -37.93
N GLU A 484 21.57 -7.69 -38.56
CA GLU A 484 20.81 -8.16 -39.73
C GLU A 484 19.56 -8.96 -39.36
N GLU A 485 19.58 -9.65 -38.21
CA GLU A 485 18.46 -10.43 -37.67
C GLU A 485 18.42 -10.29 -36.14
N ILE A 486 17.22 -10.16 -35.57
CA ILE A 486 16.98 -10.17 -34.13
C ILE A 486 16.31 -11.50 -33.78
N GLY A 487 16.94 -12.27 -32.89
CA GLY A 487 16.38 -13.51 -32.37
C GLY A 487 15.13 -13.24 -31.54
N LEU A 488 15.21 -12.30 -30.58
CA LEU A 488 14.08 -11.93 -29.73
C LEU A 488 14.05 -10.42 -29.50
N LEU A 489 12.93 -9.79 -29.83
CA LEU A 489 12.64 -8.39 -29.55
C LEU A 489 11.55 -8.32 -28.47
N LYS A 490 11.92 -7.87 -27.27
CA LYS A 490 10.99 -7.57 -26.19
C LYS A 490 10.68 -6.08 -26.16
N ILE A 491 9.39 -5.75 -26.08
CA ILE A 491 8.89 -4.37 -26.13
C ILE A 491 7.99 -4.12 -24.91
N ASN A 492 8.46 -3.27 -24.00
CA ASN A 492 7.67 -2.75 -22.89
C ASN A 492 8.12 -1.31 -22.57
N ILE A 493 7.60 -0.34 -23.32
CA ILE A 493 8.09 1.05 -23.33
C ILE A 493 6.98 2.07 -23.09
N GLU A 494 6.02 1.72 -22.23
CA GLU A 494 5.04 2.64 -21.64
C GLU A 494 4.28 3.51 -22.67
N GLY A 495 3.80 2.88 -23.74
CA GLY A 495 3.01 3.50 -24.81
C GLY A 495 3.79 3.73 -26.11
N GLY A 496 5.13 3.75 -26.06
CA GLY A 496 5.95 3.85 -27.27
C GLY A 496 5.87 2.63 -28.20
N GLU A 497 5.37 1.50 -27.71
CA GLU A 497 5.30 0.23 -28.46
C GLU A 497 4.48 0.36 -29.75
N TYR A 498 3.48 1.24 -29.75
CA TYR A 498 2.59 1.41 -30.90
C TYR A 498 3.30 2.08 -32.08
N ASP A 499 3.96 3.21 -31.83
CA ASP A 499 4.67 3.97 -32.87
C ASP A 499 5.83 3.14 -33.42
N LEU A 500 6.57 2.46 -32.53
CA LEU A 500 7.64 1.57 -32.91
C LEU A 500 7.14 0.41 -33.79
N LEU A 501 6.13 -0.36 -33.35
CA LEU A 501 5.65 -1.52 -34.12
C LEU A 501 5.04 -1.11 -35.46
N GLU A 502 4.32 0.01 -35.51
CA GLU A 502 3.80 0.57 -36.77
C GLU A 502 4.94 0.94 -37.72
N HIS A 503 6.02 1.52 -37.21
CA HIS A 503 7.22 1.81 -37.98
C HIS A 503 7.93 0.53 -38.48
N LEU A 504 8.09 -0.50 -37.64
CA LEU A 504 8.70 -1.78 -38.06
C LEU A 504 7.88 -2.51 -39.12
N LEU A 505 6.55 -2.39 -39.06
CA LEU A 505 5.65 -2.91 -40.08
C LEU A 505 5.76 -2.11 -41.38
N ALA A 506 5.76 -0.78 -41.30
CA ALA A 506 5.83 0.12 -42.47
C ALA A 506 7.16 -0.01 -43.24
N THR A 507 8.27 -0.19 -42.52
CA THR A 507 9.61 -0.38 -43.11
C THR A 507 9.87 -1.81 -43.56
N GLY A 508 9.03 -2.77 -43.16
CA GLY A 508 9.25 -4.19 -43.39
C GLY A 508 10.34 -4.80 -42.50
N PHE A 509 10.95 -4.01 -41.60
CA PHE A 509 12.00 -4.48 -40.69
C PHE A 509 11.52 -5.60 -39.78
N ILE A 510 10.22 -5.65 -39.47
CA ILE A 510 9.61 -6.71 -38.66
C ILE A 510 9.92 -8.12 -39.18
N THR A 511 10.15 -8.29 -40.49
CA THR A 511 10.51 -9.58 -41.10
C THR A 511 11.89 -10.10 -40.67
N LYS A 512 12.73 -9.25 -40.10
CA LYS A 512 14.06 -9.57 -39.55
C LYS A 512 14.01 -9.95 -38.06
N VAL A 513 12.83 -9.92 -37.44
CA VAL A 513 12.65 -10.33 -36.04
C VAL A 513 12.07 -11.73 -36.04
N ARG A 514 12.68 -12.65 -35.28
CA ARG A 514 12.21 -14.04 -35.20
C ARG A 514 11.13 -14.21 -34.15
N PHE A 515 11.35 -13.65 -32.96
CA PHE A 515 10.37 -13.64 -31.87
C PHE A 515 10.07 -12.19 -31.46
N VAL A 516 8.79 -11.82 -31.39
CA VAL A 516 8.33 -10.53 -30.85
C VAL A 516 7.56 -10.81 -29.57
N GLN A 517 8.00 -10.21 -28.48
CA GLN A 517 7.28 -10.19 -27.20
C GLN A 517 6.89 -8.75 -26.89
N VAL A 518 5.60 -8.46 -26.74
CA VAL A 518 5.11 -7.09 -26.53
C VAL A 518 4.08 -7.02 -25.41
N GLN A 519 4.20 -5.98 -24.58
CA GLN A 519 3.14 -5.51 -23.69
C GLN A 519 2.55 -4.22 -24.27
N PHE A 520 1.24 -4.23 -24.55
CA PHE A 520 0.50 -3.05 -24.98
C PHE A 520 -0.13 -2.35 -23.79
N HIS A 521 0.02 -1.03 -23.71
CA HIS A 521 -0.56 -0.19 -22.67
C HIS A 521 -1.87 0.46 -23.12
N ASP A 522 -2.89 0.42 -22.26
CA ASP A 522 -4.25 0.88 -22.56
C ASP A 522 -4.50 2.38 -22.30
N PHE A 523 -3.48 3.13 -21.87
CA PHE A 523 -3.59 4.57 -21.62
C PHE A 523 -3.34 5.46 -22.85
N VAL A 524 -2.87 4.89 -23.98
CA VAL A 524 -2.61 5.62 -25.23
C VAL A 524 -3.93 5.84 -26.00
N PRO A 525 -4.14 7.00 -26.65
CA PRO A 525 -5.32 7.24 -27.47
C PRO A 525 -5.53 6.15 -28.52
N ASN A 526 -6.75 5.59 -28.56
CA ASN A 526 -7.15 4.50 -29.47
C ASN A 526 -6.31 3.21 -29.29
N ALA A 527 -5.71 2.98 -28.12
CA ALA A 527 -4.87 1.83 -27.80
C ALA A 527 -5.41 0.49 -28.33
N GLU A 528 -6.67 0.18 -28.06
CA GLU A 528 -7.31 -1.07 -28.51
C GLU A 528 -7.38 -1.18 -30.04
N THR A 529 -7.81 -0.11 -30.72
CA THR A 529 -7.90 -0.09 -32.18
C THR A 529 -6.52 -0.17 -32.84
N ARG A 530 -5.51 0.50 -32.26
CA ARG A 530 -4.13 0.43 -32.75
C ARG A 530 -3.55 -0.97 -32.57
N MET A 531 -3.73 -1.57 -31.39
CA MET A 531 -3.28 -2.94 -31.09
C MET A 531 -3.87 -3.94 -32.09
N GLU A 532 -5.19 -3.94 -32.30
CA GLU A 532 -5.82 -4.87 -33.24
C GLU A 532 -5.34 -4.67 -34.69
N ARG A 533 -5.09 -3.43 -35.10
CA ARG A 533 -4.50 -3.12 -36.42
C ARG A 533 -3.06 -3.63 -36.55
N ILE A 534 -2.24 -3.47 -35.51
CA ILE A 534 -0.86 -3.98 -35.48
C ILE A 534 -0.87 -5.51 -35.57
N LYS A 535 -1.68 -6.17 -34.74
CA LYS A 535 -1.84 -7.64 -34.74
C LYS A 535 -2.26 -8.17 -36.11
N ALA A 536 -3.22 -7.52 -36.77
CA ALA A 536 -3.68 -7.92 -38.09
C ALA A 536 -2.58 -7.85 -39.15
N GLN A 537 -1.70 -6.85 -39.09
CA GLN A 537 -0.57 -6.72 -40.01
C GLN A 537 0.57 -7.68 -39.64
N LEU A 538 0.86 -7.84 -38.35
CA LEU A 538 1.89 -8.75 -37.86
C LEU A 538 1.58 -10.21 -38.23
N ALA A 539 0.30 -10.59 -38.23
CA ALA A 539 -0.18 -11.89 -38.68
C ALA A 539 0.17 -12.24 -40.13
N ALA A 540 0.55 -11.27 -40.97
CA ALA A 540 1.03 -11.55 -42.32
C ALA A 540 2.40 -12.26 -42.31
N THR A 541 3.25 -11.96 -41.32
CA THR A 541 4.65 -12.40 -41.25
C THR A 541 4.92 -13.32 -40.06
N HIS A 542 4.11 -13.23 -39.00
CA HIS A 542 4.26 -13.99 -37.76
C HIS A 542 3.00 -14.80 -37.44
N GLY A 543 3.18 -15.92 -36.75
CA GLY A 543 2.12 -16.64 -36.04
C GLY A 543 2.02 -16.13 -34.61
N LEU A 544 0.80 -16.06 -34.09
CA LEU A 544 0.53 -15.70 -32.71
C LEU A 544 0.76 -16.92 -31.81
N ASP A 545 1.66 -16.81 -30.85
CA ASP A 545 1.98 -17.90 -29.91
C ASP A 545 1.07 -17.86 -28.69
N TYR A 546 0.92 -16.66 -28.10
CA TYR A 546 0.04 -16.42 -26.97
C TYR A 546 -0.46 -14.98 -26.95
N PHE A 547 -1.65 -14.77 -26.38
CA PHE A 547 -2.27 -13.46 -26.26
C PHE A 547 -3.06 -13.31 -24.96
N TYR A 548 -2.65 -12.33 -24.17
CA TYR A 548 -3.32 -11.86 -22.97
C TYR A 548 -3.50 -10.35 -23.11
N LYS A 549 -4.73 -9.93 -23.41
CA LYS A 549 -5.07 -8.56 -23.78
C LYS A 549 -4.53 -7.53 -22.77
N PHE A 550 -3.70 -6.61 -23.24
CA PHE A 550 -2.99 -5.58 -22.44
C PHE A 550 -2.10 -6.11 -21.31
N ILE A 551 -1.77 -7.40 -21.32
CA ILE A 551 -0.83 -8.03 -20.38
C ILE A 551 0.45 -8.38 -21.14
N TRP A 552 0.41 -9.41 -21.99
CA TRP A 552 1.54 -9.82 -22.83
C TRP A 552 1.05 -10.55 -24.07
N GLU A 553 1.78 -10.39 -25.15
CA GLU A 553 1.57 -11.07 -26.43
C GLU A 553 2.90 -11.52 -27.03
N GLY A 554 2.91 -12.73 -27.58
CA GLY A 554 4.10 -13.36 -28.17
C GLY A 554 3.83 -13.80 -29.60
N TRP A 555 4.80 -13.55 -30.49
CA TRP A 555 4.71 -13.86 -31.91
C TRP A 555 6.00 -14.50 -32.43
N THR A 556 5.84 -15.53 -33.27
CA THR A 556 6.95 -16.22 -33.94
C THR A 556 6.86 -16.01 -35.44
N ARG A 557 7.96 -15.59 -36.07
CA ARG A 557 8.05 -15.42 -37.53
C ARG A 557 7.72 -16.75 -38.23
N LYS A 558 6.83 -16.69 -39.22
CA LYS A 558 6.48 -17.86 -40.04
C LYS A 558 7.71 -18.31 -40.84
N ALA A 559 7.85 -19.63 -40.95
CA ALA A 559 8.90 -20.28 -41.71
C ALA A 559 8.80 -20.00 -43.22
#